data_AF-A0A6N2MNW7-F1
#
_entry.id   AF-A0A6N2MNW7-F1
#
_cell.length_a   1.000
_cell.length_b   1.000
_cell.length_c   1.000
_cell.angle_alpha   90.00
_cell.angle_beta   90.00
_cell.angle_gamma   90.00
#
_symmetry.space_group_name_H-M   'P 1'
#
loop_
_entity.id
_entity.type
_entity.pdbx_description
1 polymer ?
#
loop_
_entity_poly.entity_id
_entity_poly.type
_entity_poly.pdbx_seq_one_letter_code
_entity_poly.pdbx_strand_id
1 'polypeptide(L)'
;MDENDLPFKVGQLAEARSFAQGYRGAWFRCKIIDIARRDSGMLYALQYYDFPDEKLNWTKLYQYPKPRLKNTERQLMVRPCFPSVYHENKLSEIKTISEVVVVVNDVWKVGDFVDWWTDGCYWSGRLTKALGNEKYLIDLFQPPAGEGSSYEASSKDFRPSLSWSLDNGWIVPIPSVIDNHHPCAWLIKPLNQVPLT
;
A
#
# COMPACT_ATOMS: atom_id res chain seq x y z
N MET A 1 -7.14 5.93 -21.94
CA MET A 1 -5.73 5.58 -21.72
C MET A 1 -5.22 5.02 -23.04
N ASP A 2 -4.19 5.65 -23.61
CA ASP A 2 -3.58 5.20 -24.87
C ASP A 2 -2.94 3.82 -24.66
N GLU A 3 -2.95 3.01 -25.72
CA GLU A 3 -2.58 1.59 -25.70
C GLU A 3 -1.07 1.35 -25.46
N ASN A 4 -0.27 2.43 -25.46
CA ASN A 4 1.17 2.45 -25.22
C ASN A 4 1.62 2.92 -23.83
N ASP A 5 0.72 3.39 -22.96
CA ASP A 5 1.12 3.96 -21.68
C ASP A 5 1.12 2.88 -20.57
N LEU A 6 2.27 2.21 -20.42
CA LEU A 6 2.48 1.26 -19.33
C LEU A 6 2.36 2.02 -18.00
N PRO A 7 1.60 1.49 -17.01
CA PRO A 7 1.39 2.22 -15.76
C PRO A 7 2.66 2.33 -14.91
N PHE A 8 3.65 1.46 -15.17
CA PHE A 8 4.95 1.44 -14.52
C PHE A 8 6.07 1.20 -15.54
N LYS A 9 7.31 1.46 -15.13
CA LYS A 9 8.51 1.31 -15.96
C LYS A 9 9.48 0.28 -15.38
N VAL A 10 10.27 -0.36 -16.25
CA VAL A 10 11.40 -1.16 -15.81
C VAL A 10 12.38 -0.29 -15.02
N GLY A 11 12.88 -0.82 -13.91
CA GLY A 11 13.74 -0.12 -12.97
C GLY A 11 13.00 0.63 -11.86
N GLN A 12 11.67 0.79 -11.95
CA GLN A 12 10.88 1.51 -10.97
C GLN A 12 10.75 0.75 -9.64
N LEU A 13 10.81 1.49 -8.52
CA LEU A 13 10.47 0.99 -7.19
C LEU A 13 8.96 0.83 -7.05
N ALA A 14 8.54 -0.31 -6.51
CA ALA A 14 7.15 -0.70 -6.39
C ALA A 14 6.89 -1.43 -5.06
N GLU A 15 5.61 -1.63 -4.77
CA GLU A 15 5.17 -2.61 -3.79
C GLU A 15 4.27 -3.64 -4.46
N ALA A 16 4.45 -4.91 -4.10
CA ALA A 16 3.67 -6.01 -4.63
C ALA A 16 2.87 -6.71 -3.53
N ARG A 17 1.61 -7.04 -3.82
CA ARG A 17 0.71 -7.77 -2.94
C ARG A 17 0.84 -9.26 -3.18
N SER A 18 0.61 -10.06 -2.14
CA SER A 18 0.43 -11.51 -2.27
C SER A 18 -0.96 -11.98 -1.84
N PHE A 19 -1.43 -13.05 -2.49
CA PHE A 19 -2.58 -13.85 -2.04
C PHE A 19 -2.17 -15.27 -1.60
N ALA A 20 -0.87 -15.56 -1.58
CA ALA A 20 -0.36 -16.80 -1.05
C ALA A 20 -0.75 -16.92 0.43
N GLN A 21 -1.15 -18.12 0.85
CA GLN A 21 -1.41 -18.39 2.27
C GLN A 21 -0.15 -18.13 3.09
N GLY A 22 -0.32 -17.45 4.22
CA GLY A 22 0.79 -16.98 5.04
C GLY A 22 1.33 -15.61 4.63
N TYR A 23 0.77 -14.98 3.59
CA TYR A 23 1.13 -13.65 3.10
C TYR A 23 -0.06 -12.90 2.47
N ARG A 24 -1.31 -13.34 2.72
CA ARG A 24 -2.48 -12.70 2.12
C ARG A 24 -2.53 -11.24 2.55
N GLY A 25 -2.69 -10.35 1.57
CA GLY A 25 -2.84 -8.92 1.81
C GLY A 25 -1.54 -8.18 2.14
N ALA A 26 -0.43 -8.89 2.36
CA ALA A 26 0.86 -8.27 2.63
C ALA A 26 1.42 -7.56 1.40
N TRP A 27 2.08 -6.42 1.62
CA TRP A 27 2.78 -5.64 0.62
C TRP A 27 4.30 -5.75 0.80
N PHE A 28 4.97 -6.18 -0.26
CA PHE A 28 6.41 -6.40 -0.31
C PHE A 28 7.07 -5.32 -1.12
N ARG A 29 8.17 -4.75 -0.63
CA ARG A 29 8.97 -3.79 -1.40
C ARG A 29 9.70 -4.53 -2.51
N CYS A 30 9.62 -4.01 -3.73
CA CYS A 30 10.27 -4.63 -4.87
C CYS A 30 10.71 -3.60 -5.92
N LYS A 31 11.51 -4.07 -6.87
CA LYS A 31 11.87 -3.37 -8.09
C LYS A 31 11.29 -4.12 -9.28
N ILE A 32 10.68 -3.39 -10.21
CA ILE A 32 10.25 -3.94 -11.49
C ILE A 32 11.49 -4.13 -12.36
N ILE A 33 11.79 -5.36 -12.75
CA ILE A 33 12.96 -5.63 -13.61
C ILE A 33 12.60 -5.94 -15.06
N ASP A 34 11.35 -6.34 -15.33
CA ASP A 34 10.83 -6.55 -16.68
C ASP A 34 9.31 -6.42 -16.71
N ILE A 35 8.76 -6.11 -17.88
CA ILE A 35 7.32 -5.94 -18.13
C ILE A 35 6.95 -6.66 -19.43
N ALA A 36 5.90 -7.49 -19.37
CA ALA A 36 5.40 -8.21 -20.53
C ALA A 36 3.89 -8.02 -20.69
N ARG A 37 3.46 -7.72 -21.93
CA ARG A 37 2.05 -7.74 -22.33
C ARG A 37 1.70 -9.14 -22.85
N ARG A 38 0.60 -9.70 -22.34
CA ARG A 38 -0.01 -10.95 -22.82
C ARG A 38 -1.52 -10.75 -22.95
N ASP A 39 -2.21 -11.67 -23.62
CA ASP A 39 -3.67 -11.61 -23.79
C ASP A 39 -4.43 -11.52 -22.45
N SER A 40 -3.87 -12.12 -21.40
CA SER A 40 -4.47 -12.10 -20.05
C SER A 40 -4.19 -10.83 -19.23
N GLY A 41 -3.45 -9.86 -19.79
CA GLY A 41 -3.09 -8.59 -19.14
C GLY A 41 -1.57 -8.35 -19.03
N MET A 42 -1.20 -7.31 -18.28
CA MET A 42 0.20 -7.00 -17.99
C MET A 42 0.78 -7.91 -16.91
N LEU A 43 2.01 -8.35 -17.12
CA LEU A 43 2.82 -9.06 -16.15
C LEU A 43 4.09 -8.27 -15.84
N TYR A 44 4.52 -8.36 -14.59
CA TYR A 44 5.71 -7.71 -14.07
C TYR A 44 6.63 -8.75 -13.46
N ALA A 45 7.90 -8.74 -13.86
CA ALA A 45 8.94 -9.49 -13.18
C ALA A 45 9.49 -8.65 -12.04
N LEU A 46 9.47 -9.19 -10.82
CA LEU A 46 9.73 -8.44 -9.60
C LEU A 46 10.95 -9.00 -8.85
N GLN A 47 11.85 -8.11 -8.46
CA GLN A 47 12.94 -8.41 -7.53
C GLN A 47 12.58 -7.84 -6.15
N TYR A 48 12.52 -8.68 -5.12
CA TYR A 48 12.14 -8.26 -3.76
C TYR A 48 13.35 -7.78 -2.96
N TYR A 49 13.21 -6.65 -2.27
CA TYR A 49 14.29 -6.06 -1.49
C TYR A 49 14.61 -6.86 -0.23
N ASP A 50 13.57 -7.25 0.50
CA ASP A 50 13.66 -7.91 1.80
C ASP A 50 13.79 -9.43 1.68
N PHE A 51 13.74 -9.96 0.46
CA PHE A 51 13.84 -11.38 0.12
C PHE A 51 14.75 -11.55 -1.12
N PRO A 52 16.06 -11.24 -1.01
CA PRO A 52 16.97 -11.22 -2.17
C PRO A 52 17.18 -12.60 -2.80
N ASP A 53 16.95 -13.67 -2.04
CA ASP A 53 17.07 -15.07 -2.49
C ASP A 53 15.80 -15.57 -3.20
N GLU A 54 14.70 -14.80 -3.17
CA GLU A 54 13.46 -15.17 -3.84
C GLU A 54 13.67 -15.20 -5.36
N LYS A 55 13.23 -16.29 -5.99
CA LYS A 55 13.37 -16.46 -7.43
C LYS A 55 12.53 -15.42 -8.16
N LEU A 56 13.04 -14.98 -9.30
CA LEU A 56 12.29 -14.09 -10.17
C LEU A 56 10.99 -14.75 -10.61
N ASN A 57 9.87 -14.12 -10.27
CA ASN A 57 8.53 -14.57 -10.63
C ASN A 57 7.77 -13.47 -11.38
N TRP A 58 6.87 -13.89 -12.28
CA TRP A 58 6.00 -13.00 -13.03
C TRP A 58 4.65 -12.83 -12.34
N THR A 59 4.32 -11.59 -11.99
CA THR A 59 3.07 -11.23 -11.30
C THR A 59 2.16 -10.46 -12.24
N LYS A 60 0.91 -10.92 -12.41
CA LYS A 60 -0.12 -10.16 -13.14
C LYS A 60 -0.49 -8.90 -12.36
N LEU A 61 -0.67 -7.77 -13.06
CA LEU A 61 -1.07 -6.49 -12.45
C LEU A 61 -2.36 -6.60 -11.63
N TYR A 62 -3.31 -7.40 -12.11
CA TYR A 62 -4.59 -7.63 -11.47
C TYR A 62 -4.84 -9.13 -11.33
N GLN A 63 -5.25 -9.57 -10.13
CA GLN A 63 -5.56 -10.97 -9.86
C GLN A 63 -6.86 -11.10 -9.05
N TYR A 64 -7.54 -12.23 -9.21
CA TYR A 64 -8.68 -12.56 -8.37
C TYR A 64 -8.17 -13.07 -7.01
N PRO A 65 -8.63 -12.51 -5.87
CA PRO A 65 -8.24 -12.98 -4.55
C PRO A 65 -8.61 -14.46 -4.32
N LYS A 66 -9.70 -14.90 -4.97
CA LYS A 66 -10.12 -16.31 -5.01
C LYS A 66 -10.34 -16.72 -6.47
N PRO A 67 -9.36 -17.34 -7.15
CA PRO A 67 -9.41 -17.63 -8.59
C PRO A 67 -10.64 -18.45 -9.05
N ARG A 68 -11.26 -19.20 -8.13
CA ARG A 68 -12.42 -20.07 -8.42
C ARG A 68 -13.78 -19.43 -8.14
N LEU A 69 -13.83 -18.20 -7.62
CA LEU A 69 -15.07 -17.48 -7.33
C LEU A 69 -15.21 -16.30 -8.30
N LYS A 70 -15.99 -16.52 -9.37
CA LYS A 70 -16.20 -15.57 -10.48
C LYS A 70 -16.88 -14.25 -10.08
N ASN A 71 -17.41 -14.15 -8.85
CA ASN A 71 -18.09 -12.96 -8.33
C ASN A 71 -17.16 -12.03 -7.52
N THR A 72 -15.85 -12.29 -7.49
CA THR A 72 -14.90 -11.40 -6.83
C THR A 72 -14.26 -10.46 -7.84
N GLU A 73 -14.17 -9.18 -7.52
CA GLU A 73 -13.44 -8.23 -8.37
C GLU A 73 -11.94 -8.54 -8.36
N ARG A 74 -11.27 -8.23 -9.48
CA ARG A 74 -9.82 -8.33 -9.53
C ARG A 74 -9.21 -7.23 -8.66
N GLN A 75 -8.20 -7.57 -7.91
CA GLN A 75 -7.44 -6.63 -7.09
C GLN A 75 -6.10 -6.33 -7.73
N LEU A 76 -5.64 -5.09 -7.53
CA LEU A 76 -4.32 -4.65 -7.92
C LEU A 76 -3.25 -5.39 -7.11
N MET A 77 -2.25 -5.90 -7.82
CA MET A 77 -1.15 -6.68 -7.25
C MET A 77 0.16 -5.91 -7.19
N VAL A 78 0.32 -4.84 -7.98
CA VAL A 78 1.53 -4.01 -8.01
C VAL A 78 1.10 -2.55 -7.96
N ARG A 79 1.66 -1.79 -7.03
CA ARG A 79 1.48 -0.34 -6.88
C ARG A 79 2.84 0.35 -6.88
N PRO A 80 2.94 1.67 -7.12
CA PRO A 80 4.18 2.41 -6.93
C PRO A 80 4.76 2.20 -5.53
N CYS A 81 6.03 2.55 -5.34
CA CYS A 81 6.60 2.66 -4.01
C CYS A 81 5.71 3.56 -3.14
N PHE A 82 5.55 3.19 -1.86
CA PHE A 82 4.78 3.98 -0.93
C PHE A 82 5.37 5.39 -0.83
N PRO A 83 4.54 6.46 -0.80
CA PRO A 83 5.05 7.81 -0.83
C PRO A 83 5.76 8.18 0.47
N SER A 84 6.61 9.20 0.42
CA SER A 84 7.33 9.68 1.61
C SER A 84 6.34 10.11 2.69
N VAL A 85 6.66 9.78 3.95
CA VAL A 85 5.82 10.03 5.12
C VAL A 85 6.42 11.13 5.98
N TYR A 86 5.60 12.11 6.35
CA TYR A 86 5.95 13.19 7.27
C TYR A 86 4.96 13.22 8.42
N HIS A 87 5.45 13.61 9.59
CA HIS A 87 4.60 13.95 10.73
C HIS A 87 4.01 15.34 10.55
N GLU A 88 2.78 15.54 11.03
CA GLU A 88 2.07 16.82 10.96
C GLU A 88 2.89 17.97 11.54
N ASN A 89 3.57 17.74 12.67
CA ASN A 89 4.46 18.74 13.29
C ASN A 89 5.69 19.13 12.45
N LYS A 90 6.02 18.37 11.40
CA LYS A 90 7.14 18.62 10.46
C LYS A 90 6.70 19.14 9.10
N LEU A 91 5.44 19.53 8.95
CA LEU A 91 4.92 20.07 7.69
C LEU A 91 5.72 21.28 7.17
N SER A 92 6.23 22.13 8.05
CA SER A 92 7.04 23.29 7.69
C SER A 92 8.38 22.94 7.04
N GLU A 93 8.85 21.69 7.17
CA GLU A 93 10.08 21.20 6.55
C GLU A 93 9.88 20.88 5.05
N ILE A 94 8.63 20.74 4.60
CA ILE A 94 8.30 20.40 3.21
C ILE A 94 8.43 21.65 2.33
N LYS A 95 9.62 21.85 1.74
CA LYS A 95 9.92 23.01 0.89
C LYS A 95 9.41 22.88 -0.54
N THR A 96 9.42 21.67 -1.08
CA THR A 96 9.02 21.41 -2.47
C THR A 96 8.49 19.99 -2.57
N ILE A 97 7.36 19.83 -3.25
CA ILE A 97 6.66 18.55 -3.41
C ILE A 97 6.66 18.22 -4.90
N SER A 98 7.54 17.29 -5.30
CA SER A 98 7.61 16.77 -6.67
C SER A 98 6.75 15.52 -6.88
N GLU A 99 6.44 14.80 -5.80
CA GLU A 99 5.66 13.57 -5.79
C GLU A 99 4.61 13.63 -4.68
N VAL A 100 3.65 12.70 -4.66
CA VAL A 100 2.66 12.63 -3.57
C VAL A 100 3.39 12.42 -2.24
N VAL A 101 2.98 13.15 -1.21
CA VAL A 101 3.49 13.03 0.16
C VAL A 101 2.36 12.64 1.10
N VAL A 102 2.66 11.77 2.05
CA VAL A 102 1.74 11.37 3.13
C VAL A 102 2.07 12.19 4.37
N VAL A 103 1.05 12.80 4.96
CA VAL A 103 1.18 13.48 6.25
C VAL A 103 0.37 12.69 7.26
N VAL A 104 1.04 12.24 8.33
CA VAL A 104 0.46 11.40 9.37
C VAL A 104 0.18 12.25 10.60
N ASN A 105 -1.00 12.07 11.17
CA ASN A 105 -1.36 12.66 12.46
C ASN A 105 -0.39 12.14 13.53
N ASP A 106 0.03 13.00 14.45
CA ASP A 106 1.06 12.62 15.44
C ASP A 106 0.62 11.54 16.43
N VAL A 107 -0.69 11.22 16.50
CA VAL A 107 -1.25 10.26 17.44
C VAL A 107 -2.12 9.23 16.73
N TRP A 108 -1.71 7.96 16.81
CA TRP A 108 -2.50 6.80 16.37
C TRP A 108 -3.68 6.53 17.30
N LYS A 109 -4.81 6.16 16.72
CA LYS A 109 -6.08 5.94 17.42
C LYS A 109 -6.65 4.56 17.11
N VAL A 110 -7.40 4.02 18.07
CA VAL A 110 -8.24 2.83 17.83
C VAL A 110 -9.25 3.17 16.75
N GLY A 111 -9.26 2.39 15.68
CA GLY A 111 -10.06 2.64 14.49
C GLY A 111 -9.22 2.90 13.24
N ASP A 112 -7.98 3.36 13.40
CA ASP A 112 -7.07 3.68 12.31
C ASP A 112 -6.70 2.45 11.48
N PHE A 113 -6.63 2.63 10.16
CA PHE A 113 -6.05 1.64 9.26
C PHE A 113 -4.56 1.88 9.10
N VAL A 114 -3.77 0.84 9.36
CA VAL A 114 -2.31 0.90 9.31
C VAL A 114 -1.75 -0.28 8.53
N ASP A 115 -0.64 -0.01 7.84
CA ASP A 115 0.27 -1.02 7.31
C ASP A 115 1.37 -1.21 8.37
N TRP A 116 1.43 -2.39 8.98
CA TRP A 116 2.40 -2.75 10.01
C TRP A 116 3.60 -3.49 9.39
N TRP A 117 4.80 -2.95 9.59
CA TRP A 117 6.05 -3.55 9.16
C TRP A 117 6.48 -4.67 10.12
N THR A 118 6.46 -5.92 9.64
CA THR A 118 7.05 -7.07 10.34
C THR A 118 7.45 -8.14 9.33
N ASP A 119 8.45 -8.93 9.66
CA ASP A 119 8.88 -10.09 8.87
C ASP A 119 9.18 -9.77 7.40
N GLY A 120 9.73 -8.57 7.15
CA GLY A 120 10.16 -8.12 5.83
C GLY A 120 9.04 -7.61 4.90
N CYS A 121 7.81 -7.44 5.39
CA CYS A 121 6.72 -6.88 4.60
C CYS A 121 5.73 -6.05 5.43
N TYR A 122 4.80 -5.38 4.73
CA TYR A 122 3.77 -4.55 5.34
C TYR A 122 2.43 -5.29 5.38
N TRP A 123 1.86 -5.43 6.57
CA TRP A 123 0.59 -6.08 6.83
C TRP A 123 -0.50 -5.05 7.10
N SER A 124 -1.53 -5.01 6.25
CA SER A 124 -2.63 -4.06 6.43
C SER A 124 -3.66 -4.58 7.45
N GLY A 125 -4.03 -3.72 8.40
CA GLY A 125 -5.01 -4.03 9.44
C GLY A 125 -5.63 -2.79 10.08
N ARG A 126 -6.42 -3.02 11.12
CA ARG A 126 -7.07 -1.96 11.90
C ARG A 126 -6.59 -2.00 13.35
N LEU A 127 -6.27 -0.85 13.91
CA LEU A 127 -5.98 -0.76 15.35
C LEU A 127 -7.26 -0.94 16.15
N THR A 128 -7.28 -1.91 17.06
CA THR A 128 -8.50 -2.28 17.82
C THR A 128 -8.38 -1.99 19.31
N LYS A 129 -7.16 -1.86 19.84
CA LYS A 129 -6.94 -1.52 21.25
C LYS A 129 -5.61 -0.79 21.45
N ALA A 130 -5.59 0.25 22.29
CA ALA A 130 -4.35 0.81 22.80
C ALA A 130 -3.88 0.01 24.02
N LEU A 131 -2.61 -0.39 24.06
CA LEU A 131 -2.03 -1.21 25.11
C LEU A 131 -1.09 -0.42 26.05
N GLY A 132 -0.86 0.86 25.75
CA GLY A 132 0.13 1.71 26.44
C GLY A 132 1.54 1.55 25.85
N ASN A 133 2.47 2.40 26.29
CA ASN A 133 3.89 2.37 25.86
C ASN A 133 4.07 2.31 24.33
N GLU A 134 3.31 3.13 23.59
CA GLU A 134 3.38 3.19 22.12
C GLU A 134 3.03 1.85 21.42
N LYS A 135 2.23 1.00 22.09
CA LYS A 135 1.79 -0.29 21.53
C LYS A 135 0.28 -0.35 21.36
N TYR A 136 -0.13 -1.07 20.33
CA TYR A 136 -1.51 -1.28 19.96
C TYR A 136 -1.75 -2.75 19.60
N LEU A 137 -2.99 -3.21 19.78
CA LEU A 137 -3.49 -4.41 19.14
C LEU A 137 -3.92 -4.04 17.71
N ILE A 138 -3.36 -4.72 16.72
CA ILE A 138 -3.76 -4.64 15.32
C ILE A 138 -4.50 -5.92 14.93
N ASP A 139 -5.68 -5.78 14.33
CA ASP A 139 -6.41 -6.87 13.70
C ASP A 139 -6.15 -6.82 12.20
N LEU A 140 -5.48 -7.84 11.64
CA LEU A 140 -5.29 -7.95 10.21
C LEU A 140 -6.62 -8.23 9.51
N PHE A 141 -6.77 -7.76 8.27
CA PHE A 141 -7.98 -8.02 7.51
C PHE A 141 -8.22 -9.53 7.33
N GLN A 142 -9.49 -9.95 7.31
CA GLN A 142 -9.85 -11.35 7.14
C GLN A 142 -9.53 -11.85 5.72
N PRO A 143 -9.29 -13.16 5.52
CA PRO A 143 -9.15 -13.73 4.19
C PRO A 143 -10.36 -13.43 3.28
N PRO A 144 -10.14 -13.02 2.02
CA PRO A 144 -8.86 -13.03 1.31
C PRO A 144 -8.07 -11.71 1.37
N ALA A 145 -8.56 -10.69 2.08
CA ALA A 145 -7.93 -9.37 2.15
C ALA A 145 -6.71 -9.33 3.09
N GLY A 146 -6.62 -10.27 4.02
CA GLY A 146 -5.47 -10.49 4.90
C GLY A 146 -5.48 -11.91 5.50
N GLU A 147 -4.74 -12.14 6.59
CA GLU A 147 -4.74 -13.42 7.32
C GLU A 147 -5.69 -13.47 8.52
N GLY A 148 -6.27 -12.33 8.94
CA GLY A 148 -7.37 -12.28 9.92
C GLY A 148 -7.00 -12.44 11.40
N SER A 149 -5.72 -12.53 11.74
CA SER A 149 -5.25 -12.64 13.14
C SER A 149 -4.95 -11.28 13.78
N SER A 150 -4.88 -11.26 15.11
CA SER A 150 -4.56 -10.06 15.91
C SER A 150 -3.16 -10.14 16.50
N TYR A 151 -2.45 -9.01 16.56
CA TYR A 151 -1.07 -8.92 17.04
C TYR A 151 -0.85 -7.69 17.91
N GLU A 152 0.02 -7.80 18.90
CA GLU A 152 0.58 -6.63 19.59
C GLU A 152 1.70 -6.05 18.73
N ALA A 153 1.62 -4.77 18.40
CA ALA A 153 2.60 -4.10 17.55
C ALA A 153 2.94 -2.69 18.08
N SER A 154 4.18 -2.25 17.81
CA SER A 154 4.64 -0.91 18.17
C SER A 154 4.23 0.10 17.11
N SER A 155 3.84 1.30 17.53
CA SER A 155 3.51 2.40 16.62
C SER A 155 4.67 2.88 15.75
N LYS A 156 5.91 2.53 16.09
CA LYS A 156 7.12 2.82 15.32
C LYS A 156 7.21 2.03 14.01
N ASP A 157 6.50 0.91 13.96
CA ASP A 157 6.47 0.00 12.81
C ASP A 157 5.24 0.27 11.93
N PHE A 158 4.45 1.30 12.23
CA PHE A 158 3.25 1.65 11.47
C PHE A 158 3.53 2.71 10.42
N ARG A 159 2.81 2.58 9.31
CA ARG A 159 2.49 3.67 8.39
C ARG A 159 0.99 3.64 8.12
N PRO A 160 0.35 4.74 7.67
CA PRO A 160 -1.08 4.70 7.37
C PRO A 160 -1.33 3.75 6.18
N SER A 161 -2.39 2.97 6.22
CA SER A 161 -2.78 2.19 5.04
C SER A 161 -3.27 3.13 3.95
N LEU A 162 -2.79 2.94 2.73
CA LEU A 162 -3.24 3.67 1.54
C LEU A 162 -3.72 2.69 0.47
N SER A 163 -4.65 3.17 -0.36
CA SER A 163 -5.06 2.50 -1.60
C SER A 163 -4.46 3.23 -2.80
N TRP A 164 -4.23 2.51 -3.89
CA TRP A 164 -3.78 3.10 -5.15
C TRP A 164 -4.61 2.55 -6.32
N SER A 165 -4.98 3.42 -7.25
CA SER A 165 -5.57 3.03 -8.53
C SER A 165 -4.96 3.85 -9.67
N LEU A 166 -5.13 3.36 -10.90
CA LEU A 166 -4.71 4.08 -12.10
C LEU A 166 -5.41 5.43 -12.24
N ASP A 167 -6.69 5.50 -11.91
CA ASP A 167 -7.51 6.69 -12.12
C ASP A 167 -7.26 7.76 -11.06
N ASN A 168 -7.03 7.37 -9.80
CA ASN A 168 -6.99 8.30 -8.67
C ASN A 168 -5.59 8.48 -8.09
N GLY A 169 -4.63 7.64 -8.48
CA GLY A 169 -3.35 7.50 -7.81
C GLY A 169 -3.53 7.04 -6.36
N TRP A 170 -2.69 7.55 -5.46
CA TRP A 170 -2.80 7.29 -4.03
C TRP A 170 -4.02 7.96 -3.42
N ILE A 171 -4.73 7.23 -2.57
CA ILE A 171 -5.86 7.71 -1.77
C ILE A 171 -5.75 7.20 -0.33
N VAL A 172 -6.22 8.01 0.62
CA VAL A 172 -6.42 7.57 2.00
C VAL A 172 -7.78 6.88 2.10
N PRO A 173 -7.86 5.61 2.55
CA PRO A 173 -9.13 4.95 2.75
C PRO A 173 -9.89 5.65 3.88
N ILE A 174 -11.12 6.07 3.60
CA ILE A 174 -12.01 6.66 4.60
C ILE A 174 -12.69 5.50 5.35
N PRO A 175 -12.55 5.42 6.68
CA PRO A 175 -13.35 4.47 7.48
C PRO A 175 -14.83 4.71 7.19
N SER A 176 -15.61 3.66 6.92
CA SER A 176 -17.04 3.79 6.62
C SER A 176 -17.76 4.67 7.66
N VAL A 177 -18.71 5.47 7.17
CA VAL A 177 -19.49 6.61 7.73
C VAL A 177 -20.07 6.45 9.16
N ILE A 178 -19.84 5.35 9.86
CA ILE A 178 -20.45 5.04 11.15
C ILE A 178 -19.70 5.66 12.35
N ASP A 179 -18.44 6.08 12.17
CA ASP A 179 -17.71 6.82 13.21
C ASP A 179 -17.22 8.15 12.64
N ASN A 180 -17.32 9.23 13.41
CA ASN A 180 -16.67 10.54 13.17
C ASN A 180 -15.12 10.44 13.21
N HIS A 181 -14.57 9.32 12.75
CA HIS A 181 -13.14 9.04 12.74
C HIS A 181 -12.50 9.83 11.60
N HIS A 182 -11.78 10.89 11.98
CA HIS A 182 -10.87 11.54 11.06
C HIS A 182 -9.78 10.55 10.63
N PRO A 183 -9.41 10.53 9.33
CA PRO A 183 -8.32 9.71 8.87
C PRO A 183 -7.03 9.98 9.66
N CYS A 184 -6.22 8.95 9.87
CA CYS A 184 -4.91 9.03 10.52
C CYS A 184 -3.85 9.73 9.66
N ALA A 185 -4.16 10.02 8.40
CA ALA A 185 -3.28 10.70 7.47
C ALA A 185 -4.07 11.41 6.37
N TRP A 186 -3.40 12.33 5.67
CA TRP A 186 -3.87 12.89 4.41
C TRP A 186 -2.73 12.98 3.39
N LEU A 187 -3.09 13.23 2.13
CA LEU A 187 -2.13 13.32 1.04
C LEU A 187 -1.96 14.76 0.58
N ILE A 188 -0.70 15.17 0.38
CA ILE A 188 -0.38 16.38 -0.38
C ILE A 188 0.06 15.93 -1.77
N LYS A 189 -0.68 16.35 -2.79
CA LYS A 189 -0.34 16.09 -4.20
C LYS A 189 0.57 17.20 -4.71
N PRO A 190 1.53 16.91 -5.61
CA PRO A 190 2.29 17.96 -6.27
C PRO A 190 1.31 18.90 -6.99
N LEU A 191 1.53 20.21 -6.88
CA LEU A 191 0.79 21.17 -7.69
C LEU A 191 1.09 20.84 -9.16
N ASN A 192 0.07 20.65 -9.99
CA ASN A 192 0.26 20.56 -11.43
C ASN A 192 1.05 21.81 -11.85
N GLN A 193 2.32 21.63 -12.20
CA GLN A 193 3.07 22.67 -12.87
C GLN A 193 2.37 22.84 -14.21
N VAL A 194 1.54 23.88 -14.32
CA VAL A 194 1.00 24.31 -15.61
C VAL A 194 2.22 24.50 -16.51
N PRO A 195 2.28 23.88 -17.70
CA PRO A 195 3.39 24.12 -18.61
C PRO A 195 3.46 25.63 -18.87
N LEU A 196 4.63 26.22 -18.63
CA LEU A 196 4.91 27.55 -19.18
C LEU A 196 4.80 27.40 -20.70
N THR A 197 3.75 28.00 -21.25
CA THR A 197 3.43 28.09 -22.68
C THR A 197 4.56 28.71 -23.48
#